data_AF-W7I2D4-F1
#
_entry.id   AF-W7I2D4-F1
#
_cell.length_a   1.000
_cell.length_b   1.000
_cell.length_c   1.000
_cell.angle_alpha   90.00
_cell.angle_beta   90.00
_cell.angle_gamma   90.00
#
_symmetry.space_group_name_H-M   'P 1'
#
loop_
_entity.id
_entity.type
_entity.pdbx_description
1 polymer ?
#
loop_
_entity_poly.entity_id
_entity_poly.type
_entity_poly.pdbx_seq_one_letter_code
_entity_poly.pdbx_strand_id
1 'polypeptide(L)'
;MPKDKTKKRGFSSTGTPYGRPGKMYSGTAASAAAAKVAHNVFKMNKDIGQHILINPGIVDRIIDKAALKQSDTVLEVGPGTGNLTMKILENARKVIAVEMDPRMAAELTKRVQGKPAERKLELMLGDVIKTELPYFDVCISNTPYQISSPLVFKLLALPTPPRMCVLMFQKEFADRLTAQPGDAFYSRLSANVQMWSKVTHVMKVGKGNFKPPPQVESAVVKIEPKFPRPTVSYDEWDGMLRILFIRKNKTISAVFGLSTVQALLERNYRTWCAQNDIPLELDDAAADNDGDTAMVEDSVSGADIMEGLEGVDPDDLPRGFHEVLAESRSAKKQGKRKSRGKFAELVRSKVKSVLDETDLASRRAAKCDQGDFLNLLYSFNKEGIHFS
;
A
#
# COMPACT_ATOMS: atom_id res chain seq x y z
N MET A 1 1.67 -18.55 66.14
CA MET A 1 2.15 -17.47 67.05
C MET A 1 2.78 -18.15 68.28
N PRO A 2 3.82 -17.61 68.96
CA PRO A 2 4.72 -16.50 68.62
C PRO A 2 6.24 -16.75 68.86
N LYS A 3 7.07 -15.97 68.16
CA LYS A 3 8.27 -15.18 68.56
C LYS A 3 9.40 -15.77 69.45
N ASP A 4 10.57 -15.90 68.82
CA ASP A 4 11.77 -15.02 68.95
C ASP A 4 12.49 -14.86 70.31
N LYS A 5 13.82 -15.07 70.34
CA LYS A 5 14.84 -14.22 71.02
C LYS A 5 16.30 -14.75 71.00
N THR A 6 17.13 -14.06 70.20
CA THR A 6 18.40 -13.36 70.55
C THR A 6 19.58 -13.99 71.35
N LYS A 7 20.77 -13.85 70.73
CA LYS A 7 22.09 -13.32 71.18
C LYS A 7 22.82 -13.90 72.43
N LYS A 8 24.13 -14.20 72.26
CA LYS A 8 25.29 -13.38 72.72
C LYS A 8 26.65 -14.12 72.64
N ARG A 9 27.71 -13.27 72.67
CA ARG A 9 29.13 -13.45 73.08
C ARG A 9 30.13 -13.51 71.92
N GLY A 10 31.21 -12.71 71.87
CA GLY A 10 31.73 -11.67 72.77
C GLY A 10 33.24 -11.50 72.60
N PHE A 11 33.75 -10.30 72.95
CA PHE A 11 35.14 -9.92 73.29
C PHE A 11 36.23 -9.99 72.19
N SER A 12 36.80 -8.87 71.69
CA SER A 12 37.63 -7.77 72.23
C SER A 12 39.13 -8.07 72.28
N SER A 13 39.94 -7.26 71.58
CA SER A 13 41.21 -6.76 72.11
C SER A 13 41.60 -5.43 71.45
N THR A 14 42.00 -4.52 72.32
CA THR A 14 42.40 -3.11 72.21
C THR A 14 43.74 -2.87 71.50
N GLY A 15 43.86 -1.69 70.86
CA GLY A 15 45.15 -1.08 70.47
C GLY A 15 44.97 0.15 69.58
N THR A 16 45.13 1.35 70.14
CA THR A 16 45.12 2.68 69.47
C THR A 16 46.58 3.19 69.31
N PRO A 17 46.84 4.46 68.92
CA PRO A 17 46.46 5.22 67.73
C PRO A 17 47.70 5.84 67.02
N TYR A 18 47.51 6.40 65.82
CA TYR A 18 48.47 7.23 65.04
C TYR A 18 49.53 6.54 64.16
N GLY A 19 49.23 6.51 62.85
CA GLY A 19 50.18 6.35 61.76
C GLY A 19 49.47 6.45 60.40
N ARG A 20 49.72 7.52 59.64
CA ARG A 20 49.35 7.70 58.22
C ARG A 20 50.61 8.19 57.47
N PRO A 21 50.70 8.09 56.14
CA PRO A 21 50.29 7.01 55.23
C PRO A 21 51.41 6.64 54.22
N GLY A 22 51.51 5.38 53.81
CA GLY A 22 52.42 4.95 52.73
C GLY A 22 51.67 4.20 51.64
N LYS A 23 51.63 4.77 50.42
CA LYS A 23 51.15 4.12 49.20
C LYS A 23 52.04 2.91 48.86
N MET A 24 51.45 1.72 48.71
CA MET A 24 51.82 0.82 47.62
C MET A 24 50.78 -0.28 47.38
N TYR A 25 50.42 -0.38 46.10
CA TYR A 25 49.66 -1.39 45.36
C TYR A 25 49.45 -2.77 46.01
N SER A 26 48.19 -3.18 46.10
CA SER A 26 47.78 -4.56 45.86
C SER A 26 46.49 -4.57 45.02
N GLY A 27 46.55 -5.26 43.89
CA GLY A 27 45.43 -5.46 43.00
C GLY A 27 44.47 -6.51 43.55
N THR A 28 43.18 -6.34 43.24
CA THR A 28 42.31 -7.31 42.55
C THR A 28 40.90 -6.76 42.55
N ALA A 29 40.59 -5.90 41.57
CA ALA A 29 39.21 -5.54 41.21
C ALA A 29 39.10 -5.26 39.70
N ALA A 30 39.92 -5.92 38.90
CA ALA A 30 39.94 -5.83 37.44
C ALA A 30 39.58 -7.19 36.84
N SER A 31 38.31 -7.61 36.95
CA SER A 31 37.77 -8.65 36.05
C SER A 31 36.26 -8.60 35.80
N ALA A 32 35.52 -7.63 36.34
CA ALA A 32 34.09 -7.48 36.06
C ALA A 32 33.72 -6.25 35.21
N ALA A 33 34.69 -5.37 34.88
CA ALA A 33 34.45 -4.14 34.13
C ALA A 33 34.90 -4.18 32.66
N ALA A 34 35.46 -5.31 32.18
CA ALA A 34 35.98 -5.46 30.82
C ALA A 34 35.06 -6.26 29.86
N ALA A 35 33.81 -6.51 30.23
CA ALA A 35 32.84 -7.27 29.41
C ALA A 35 31.61 -6.44 28.97
N LYS A 36 31.76 -5.11 28.89
CA LYS A 36 30.82 -4.21 28.21
C LYS A 36 31.56 -3.40 27.15
N VAL A 37 32.19 -4.10 26.21
CA VAL A 37 32.46 -3.48 24.91
C VAL A 37 31.10 -3.23 24.29
N ALA A 38 30.74 -1.95 24.22
CA ALA A 38 29.52 -1.47 23.63
C ALA A 38 29.39 -1.98 22.20
N HIS A 39 28.61 -3.04 22.00
CA HIS A 39 27.72 -3.05 20.85
C HIS A 39 26.84 -1.82 21.04
N ASN A 40 27.17 -0.71 20.39
CA ASN A 40 26.18 0.31 20.07
C ASN A 40 25.11 -0.42 19.26
N VAL A 41 24.13 -0.98 19.98
CA VAL A 41 22.96 -1.62 19.40
C VAL A 41 22.30 -0.52 18.60
N PHE A 42 22.46 -0.56 17.27
CA PHE A 42 21.68 0.25 16.36
C PHE A 42 20.22 0.12 16.79
N LYS A 43 19.69 1.19 17.38
CA LYS A 43 18.29 1.22 17.81
C LYS A 43 17.47 1.23 16.54
N MET A 44 16.95 0.06 16.18
CA MET A 44 16.05 -0.10 15.05
C MET A 44 14.88 0.85 15.23
N ASN A 45 14.63 1.64 14.19
CA ASN A 45 13.55 2.61 14.21
C ASN A 45 12.25 1.90 13.81
N LYS A 46 11.46 1.53 14.82
CA LYS A 46 10.16 0.88 14.63
C LYS A 46 9.15 1.80 13.94
N ASP A 47 9.30 3.12 14.07
CA ASP A 47 8.36 4.10 13.52
C ASP A 47 8.41 4.10 11.98
N ILE A 48 9.56 3.75 11.40
CA ILE A 48 9.73 3.53 9.95
C ILE A 48 9.67 2.05 9.55
N GLY A 49 9.22 1.17 10.46
CA GLY A 49 8.95 -0.24 10.12
C GLY A 49 10.19 -1.11 9.92
N GLN A 50 11.34 -0.75 10.52
CA GLN A 50 12.55 -1.55 10.43
C GLN A 50 12.43 -2.89 11.18
N HIS A 51 12.09 -3.95 10.44
CA HIS A 51 12.05 -5.34 10.90
C HIS A 51 13.04 -6.17 10.09
N ILE A 52 14.21 -6.49 10.67
CA ILE A 52 15.24 -7.25 9.95
C ILE A 52 14.88 -8.74 9.94
N LEU A 53 14.78 -9.32 8.74
CA LEU A 53 14.61 -10.76 8.56
C LEU A 53 15.91 -11.48 8.99
N ILE A 54 15.81 -12.35 10.01
CA ILE A 54 16.96 -13.03 10.61
C ILE A 54 17.02 -14.53 10.30
N ASN A 55 15.95 -15.14 9.79
CA ASN A 55 15.91 -16.57 9.50
C ASN A 55 16.53 -16.86 8.11
N PRO A 56 17.70 -17.52 8.03
CA PRO A 56 18.35 -17.81 6.75
C PRO A 56 17.53 -18.76 5.87
N GLY A 57 16.78 -19.70 6.45
CA GLY A 57 15.94 -20.62 5.67
C GLY A 57 14.71 -19.96 5.04
N ILE A 58 14.31 -18.77 5.49
CA ILE A 58 13.31 -17.94 4.80
C ILE A 58 13.97 -17.18 3.65
N VAL A 59 15.17 -16.65 3.88
CA VAL A 59 15.97 -15.97 2.85
C VAL A 59 16.25 -16.90 1.67
N ASP A 60 16.74 -18.11 1.93
CA ASP A 60 17.04 -19.09 0.86
C ASP A 60 15.79 -19.41 0.04
N ARG A 61 14.63 -19.61 0.69
CA ARG A 61 13.35 -19.83 0.00
C ARG A 61 12.89 -18.65 -0.85
N ILE A 62 13.18 -17.41 -0.43
CA ILE A 62 12.89 -16.21 -1.23
C ILE A 62 13.73 -16.23 -2.52
N ILE A 63 15.04 -16.51 -2.39
CA ILE A 63 15.96 -16.57 -3.53
C ILE A 63 15.56 -17.68 -4.50
N ASP A 64 15.25 -18.88 -4.00
CA ASP A 64 14.80 -20.01 -4.82
C ASP A 64 13.55 -19.65 -5.63
N LYS A 65 12.60 -18.94 -5.01
CA LYS A 65 11.34 -18.54 -5.65
C LYS A 65 11.49 -17.37 -6.62
N ALA A 66 12.54 -16.57 -6.47
CA ALA A 66 12.89 -15.52 -7.43
C ALA A 66 13.51 -16.06 -8.72
N ALA A 67 13.98 -17.32 -8.71
CA ALA A 67 14.58 -17.98 -9.87
C ALA A 67 15.58 -17.05 -10.59
N LEU A 68 16.53 -16.52 -9.81
CA LEU A 68 17.52 -15.56 -10.29
C LEU A 68 18.43 -16.19 -11.35
N LYS A 69 18.74 -15.42 -12.38
CA LYS A 69 19.77 -15.76 -13.36
C LYS A 69 21.05 -15.01 -13.03
N GLN A 70 22.19 -15.60 -13.38
CA GLN A 70 23.50 -14.96 -13.21
C GLN A 70 23.67 -13.67 -14.04
N SER A 71 22.78 -13.44 -15.02
CA SER A 71 22.71 -12.20 -15.80
C SER A 71 21.84 -11.11 -15.17
N ASP A 72 20.98 -11.46 -14.21
CA ASP A 72 19.95 -10.56 -13.69
C ASP A 72 20.57 -9.40 -12.90
N THR A 73 20.00 -8.22 -13.11
CA THR A 73 20.13 -7.07 -12.21
C THR A 73 18.95 -7.08 -11.25
N VAL A 74 19.22 -7.08 -9.95
CA VAL A 74 18.19 -7.18 -8.91
C VAL A 74 18.03 -5.86 -8.19
N LEU A 75 16.80 -5.35 -8.10
CA LEU A 75 16.45 -4.25 -7.21
C LEU A 75 16.09 -4.81 -5.83
N GLU A 76 16.76 -4.31 -4.79
CA GLU A 76 16.40 -4.55 -3.40
C GLU A 76 15.96 -3.26 -2.72
N VAL A 77 14.74 -3.24 -2.21
CA VAL A 77 14.19 -2.09 -1.48
C VAL A 77 14.30 -2.38 0.02
N GLY A 78 14.97 -1.48 0.75
CA GLY A 78 15.19 -1.63 2.19
C GLY A 78 16.07 -2.84 2.53
N PRO A 79 17.33 -2.89 2.09
CA PRO A 79 18.24 -4.00 2.35
C PRO A 79 18.54 -4.20 3.86
N GLY A 80 18.35 -3.17 4.69
CA GLY A 80 18.65 -3.22 6.12
C GLY A 80 20.10 -3.60 6.37
N THR A 81 20.33 -4.63 7.19
CA THR A 81 21.70 -5.11 7.49
C THR A 81 22.31 -5.97 6.39
N GLY A 82 21.58 -6.26 5.30
CA GLY A 82 22.09 -6.97 4.13
C GLY A 82 21.94 -8.49 4.15
N ASN A 83 21.10 -9.07 5.01
CA ASN A 83 20.94 -10.52 5.08
C ASN A 83 20.44 -11.13 3.76
N LEU A 84 19.50 -10.45 3.10
CA LEU A 84 18.98 -10.84 1.80
C LEU A 84 19.95 -10.41 0.68
N THR A 85 20.45 -9.17 0.73
CA THR A 85 21.46 -8.64 -0.20
C THR A 85 22.63 -9.58 -0.46
N MET A 86 23.23 -10.15 0.60
CA MET A 86 24.39 -11.05 0.43
C MET A 86 24.03 -12.30 -0.40
N LYS A 87 22.84 -12.87 -0.17
CA LYS A 87 22.36 -14.04 -0.92
C LYS A 87 21.97 -13.71 -2.35
N ILE A 88 21.45 -12.50 -2.60
CA ILE A 88 21.21 -12.02 -3.96
C ILE A 88 22.53 -11.85 -4.72
N LEU A 89 23.56 -11.25 -4.09
CA LEU A 89 24.88 -11.00 -4.71
C LEU A 89 25.62 -12.28 -5.13
N GLU A 90 25.32 -13.41 -4.48
CA GLU A 90 25.82 -14.74 -4.84
C GLU A 90 25.18 -15.29 -6.14
N ASN A 91 23.95 -14.88 -6.45
CA ASN A 91 23.12 -15.47 -7.50
C ASN A 91 22.83 -14.53 -8.69
N ALA A 92 23.19 -13.25 -8.57
CA ALA A 92 22.92 -12.22 -9.57
C ALA A 92 24.20 -11.55 -10.09
N ARG A 93 24.07 -10.88 -11.24
CA ARG A 93 25.14 -10.06 -11.81
C ARG A 93 25.39 -8.82 -10.96
N LYS A 94 24.31 -8.14 -10.59
CA LYS A 94 24.32 -6.83 -9.93
C LYS A 94 23.12 -6.71 -8.99
N VAL A 95 23.30 -6.03 -7.87
CA VAL A 95 22.24 -5.63 -6.95
C VAL A 95 22.22 -4.13 -6.84
N ILE A 96 21.05 -3.53 -7.03
CA ILE A 96 20.78 -2.12 -6.82
C ILE A 96 19.93 -2.05 -5.56
N ALA A 97 20.51 -1.56 -4.48
CA ALA A 97 19.85 -1.46 -3.18
C ALA A 97 19.42 -0.02 -2.93
N VAL A 98 18.13 0.21 -2.64
CA VAL A 98 17.60 1.52 -2.26
C VAL A 98 17.31 1.53 -0.78
N GLU A 99 18.01 2.38 -0.02
CA GLU A 99 17.89 2.46 1.43
C GLU A 99 17.61 3.90 1.88
N MET A 100 16.60 4.05 2.73
CA MET A 100 16.22 5.33 3.30
C MET A 100 17.13 5.71 4.47
N ASP A 101 17.52 4.74 5.31
CA ASP A 101 18.34 5.00 6.51
C ASP A 101 19.85 4.97 6.17
N PRO A 102 20.54 6.12 6.21
CA PRO A 102 21.96 6.19 5.89
C PRO A 102 22.83 5.30 6.80
N ARG A 103 22.35 4.98 8.01
CA ARG A 103 23.05 4.11 8.95
C ARG A 103 23.05 2.65 8.49
N MET A 104 21.91 2.16 7.99
CA MET A 104 21.79 0.81 7.44
C MET A 104 22.60 0.68 6.15
N ALA A 105 22.54 1.71 5.30
CA ALA A 105 23.38 1.80 4.12
C ALA A 105 24.89 1.69 4.46
N ALA A 106 25.37 2.43 5.47
CA ALA A 106 26.76 2.34 5.92
C ALA A 106 27.12 0.95 6.47
N GLU A 107 26.20 0.30 7.19
CA GLU A 107 26.40 -1.07 7.69
C GLU A 107 26.52 -2.07 6.55
N LEU A 108 25.66 -1.98 5.54
CA LEU A 108 25.70 -2.81 4.35
C LEU A 108 27.01 -2.60 3.56
N THR A 109 27.42 -1.35 3.33
CA THR A 109 28.70 -1.02 2.68
C THR A 109 29.87 -1.67 3.41
N LYS A 110 29.93 -1.53 4.74
CA LYS A 110 30.96 -2.18 5.56
C LYS A 110 30.91 -3.71 5.45
N ARG A 111 29.72 -4.30 5.31
CA ARG A 111 29.53 -5.75 5.19
C ARG A 111 30.10 -6.32 3.88
N VAL A 112 30.06 -5.55 2.80
CA VAL A 112 30.61 -5.97 1.49
C VAL A 112 32.06 -5.52 1.26
N GLN A 113 32.54 -4.53 2.02
CA GLN A 113 33.85 -3.92 1.85
C GLN A 113 34.99 -4.96 1.75
N GLY A 114 35.81 -4.84 0.70
CA GLY A 114 36.95 -5.72 0.44
C GLY A 114 36.58 -7.09 -0.13
N LYS A 115 35.31 -7.35 -0.44
CA LYS A 115 34.84 -8.61 -1.03
C LYS A 115 34.49 -8.42 -2.51
N PRO A 116 34.54 -9.48 -3.34
CA PRO A 116 34.09 -9.41 -4.73
C PRO A 116 32.66 -8.87 -4.90
N ALA A 117 31.81 -9.12 -3.91
CA ALA A 117 30.42 -8.67 -3.86
C ALA A 117 30.28 -7.13 -3.85
N GLU A 118 31.28 -6.39 -3.37
CA GLU A 118 31.29 -4.92 -3.36
C GLU A 118 31.12 -4.34 -4.77
N ARG A 119 31.79 -4.94 -5.77
CA ARG A 119 31.71 -4.48 -7.17
C ARG A 119 30.36 -4.74 -7.83
N LYS A 120 29.56 -5.63 -7.25
CA LYS A 120 28.23 -5.99 -7.73
C LYS A 120 27.12 -5.18 -7.04
N LEU A 121 27.41 -4.52 -5.93
CA LEU A 121 26.43 -3.75 -5.16
C LEU A 121 26.48 -2.27 -5.57
N GLU A 122 25.35 -1.74 -6.00
CA GLU A 122 25.10 -0.32 -6.12
C GLU A 122 24.11 0.10 -5.03
N LEU A 123 24.46 1.13 -4.26
CA LEU A 123 23.65 1.60 -3.14
C LEU A 123 23.14 3.01 -3.42
N MET A 124 21.82 3.16 -3.43
CA MET A 124 21.13 4.43 -3.63
C MET A 124 20.50 4.85 -2.30
N LEU A 125 20.89 6.03 -1.80
CA LEU A 125 20.27 6.62 -0.61
C LEU A 125 19.03 7.41 -1.01
N GLY A 126 17.89 7.12 -0.38
CA GLY A 126 16.69 7.93 -0.53
C GLY A 126 15.36 7.19 -0.42
N ASP A 127 14.30 7.94 -0.68
CA ASP A 127 12.94 7.43 -0.71
C ASP A 127 12.67 6.70 -2.03
N VAL A 128 12.59 5.36 -1.98
CA VAL A 128 12.28 4.53 -3.16
C VAL A 128 11.02 4.98 -3.90
N ILE A 129 10.04 5.58 -3.23
CA ILE A 129 8.80 6.04 -3.86
C ILE A 129 9.07 7.27 -4.74
N LYS A 130 10.05 8.11 -4.39
CA LYS A 130 10.43 9.32 -5.13
C LYS A 130 11.63 9.14 -6.05
N THR A 131 12.50 8.17 -5.76
CA THR A 131 13.70 7.88 -6.54
C THR A 131 13.36 7.33 -7.93
N GLU A 132 14.01 7.84 -8.98
CA GLU A 132 13.96 7.22 -10.29
C GLU A 132 14.73 5.90 -10.27
N LEU A 133 14.04 4.81 -10.62
CA LEU A 133 14.63 3.48 -10.55
C LEU A 133 15.32 3.17 -11.89
N PRO A 134 16.60 2.75 -11.87
CA PRO A 134 17.26 2.24 -13.06
C PRO A 134 16.60 0.93 -13.53
N TYR A 135 17.00 0.43 -14.69
CA TYR A 135 16.54 -0.88 -15.17
C TYR A 135 16.96 -2.00 -14.20
N PHE A 136 16.04 -2.94 -13.97
CA PHE A 136 16.30 -4.20 -13.25
C PHE A 136 15.39 -5.31 -13.77
N ASP A 137 15.84 -6.55 -13.67
CA ASP A 137 15.13 -7.73 -14.15
C ASP A 137 14.18 -8.29 -13.08
N VAL A 138 14.60 -8.24 -11.82
CA VAL A 138 13.87 -8.81 -10.67
C VAL A 138 13.89 -7.83 -9.50
N CYS A 139 12.77 -7.69 -8.80
CA CYS A 139 12.75 -7.00 -7.51
C CYS A 139 12.59 -8.00 -6.37
N ILE A 140 13.43 -7.92 -5.33
CA ILE A 140 13.31 -8.74 -4.13
C ILE A 140 13.35 -7.81 -2.93
N SER A 141 12.39 -7.90 -2.01
CA SER A 141 12.39 -7.00 -0.85
C SER A 141 11.66 -7.58 0.35
N ASN A 142 12.24 -7.35 1.53
CA ASN A 142 11.49 -7.32 2.78
C ASN A 142 10.94 -5.90 2.97
N THR A 143 9.80 -5.62 2.34
CA THR A 143 9.33 -4.26 2.16
C THR A 143 8.87 -3.64 3.49
N PRO A 144 9.30 -2.40 3.82
CA PRO A 144 8.74 -1.66 4.94
C PRO A 144 7.23 -1.49 4.75
N TYR A 145 6.45 -1.90 5.76
CA TYR A 145 5.00 -2.07 5.56
C TYR A 145 4.27 -0.79 5.17
N GLN A 146 4.75 0.37 5.64
CA GLN A 146 4.17 1.69 5.36
C GLN A 146 4.15 2.03 3.86
N ILE A 147 5.07 1.47 3.07
CA ILE A 147 5.20 1.78 1.65
C ILE A 147 4.72 0.64 0.74
N SER A 148 4.07 -0.40 1.29
CA SER A 148 3.69 -1.60 0.54
C SER A 148 2.81 -1.27 -0.69
N SER A 149 1.74 -0.51 -0.47
CA SER A 149 0.81 -0.09 -1.53
C SER A 149 1.49 0.79 -2.59
N PRO A 150 2.09 1.95 -2.25
CA PRO A 150 2.72 2.81 -3.25
C PRO A 150 3.89 2.11 -3.97
N LEU A 151 4.62 1.21 -3.31
CA LEU A 151 5.68 0.43 -3.97
C LEU A 151 5.11 -0.51 -5.03
N VAL A 152 4.04 -1.26 -4.74
CA VAL A 152 3.42 -2.17 -5.71
C VAL A 152 2.94 -1.40 -6.94
N PHE A 153 2.23 -0.28 -6.75
CA PHE A 153 1.77 0.54 -7.86
C PHE A 153 2.92 1.16 -8.66
N LYS A 154 3.98 1.63 -7.98
CA LYS A 154 5.17 2.14 -8.65
C LYS A 154 5.84 1.08 -9.53
N LEU A 155 6.01 -0.14 -9.02
CA LEU A 155 6.63 -1.25 -9.77
C LEU A 155 5.79 -1.66 -10.98
N LEU A 156 4.45 -1.66 -10.85
CA LEU A 156 3.55 -1.96 -11.97
C LEU A 156 3.49 -0.84 -13.01
N ALA A 157 3.68 0.42 -12.59
CA ALA A 157 3.64 1.59 -13.47
C ALA A 157 4.94 1.82 -14.27
N LEU A 158 6.03 1.12 -13.95
CA LEU A 158 7.30 1.26 -14.69
C LEU A 158 7.09 1.05 -16.20
N PRO A 159 7.70 1.85 -17.09
CA PRO A 159 7.59 1.63 -18.54
C PRO A 159 8.07 0.24 -18.97
N THR A 160 9.16 -0.21 -18.35
CA THR A 160 9.76 -1.54 -18.51
C THR A 160 9.56 -2.32 -17.22
N PRO A 161 8.48 -3.13 -17.09
CA PRO A 161 8.25 -3.90 -15.89
C PRO A 161 9.36 -4.93 -15.67
N PRO A 162 9.71 -5.24 -14.41
CA PRO A 162 10.54 -6.39 -14.12
C PRO A 162 9.85 -7.68 -14.56
N ARG A 163 10.66 -8.72 -14.81
CA ARG A 163 10.18 -10.08 -15.06
C ARG A 163 9.34 -10.60 -13.90
N MET A 164 9.76 -10.30 -12.67
CA MET A 164 9.02 -10.63 -11.46
C MET A 164 9.48 -9.82 -10.25
N CYS A 165 8.59 -9.74 -9.25
CA CYS A 165 8.90 -9.22 -7.92
C CYS A 165 8.59 -10.30 -6.88
N VAL A 166 9.52 -10.57 -5.95
CA VAL A 166 9.31 -11.41 -4.77
C VAL A 166 9.37 -10.52 -3.53
N LEU A 167 8.21 -10.15 -3.03
CA LEU A 167 8.04 -9.12 -2.02
C LEU A 167 7.42 -9.71 -0.76
N MET A 168 7.92 -9.29 0.40
CA MET A 168 7.34 -9.66 1.68
C MET A 168 6.51 -8.50 2.23
N PHE A 169 5.28 -8.82 2.63
CA PHE A 169 4.32 -7.87 3.17
C PHE A 169 3.75 -8.37 4.50
N GLN A 170 2.99 -7.51 5.17
CA GLN A 170 2.06 -7.96 6.20
C GLN A 170 1.09 -8.99 5.60
N LYS A 171 0.71 -9.98 6.40
CA LYS A 171 -0.14 -11.09 5.96
C LYS A 171 -1.48 -10.58 5.39
N GLU A 172 -2.13 -9.63 6.06
CA GLU A 172 -3.40 -9.08 5.58
C GLU A 172 -3.26 -8.41 4.20
N PHE A 173 -2.20 -7.62 3.99
CA PHE A 173 -1.94 -6.98 2.71
C PHE A 173 -1.66 -8.02 1.61
N ALA A 174 -0.88 -9.06 1.91
CA ALA A 174 -0.64 -10.18 1.00
C ALA A 174 -1.92 -10.96 0.66
N ASP A 175 -2.78 -11.20 1.65
CA ASP A 175 -4.08 -11.84 1.46
C ASP A 175 -4.97 -10.97 0.55
N ARG A 176 -4.97 -9.64 0.73
CA ARG A 176 -5.67 -8.71 -0.17
C ARG A 176 -5.13 -8.75 -1.60
N LEU A 177 -3.82 -8.80 -1.80
CA LEU A 177 -3.23 -8.88 -3.15
C LEU A 177 -3.67 -10.15 -3.91
N THR A 178 -3.81 -11.25 -3.18
CA THR A 178 -4.07 -12.59 -3.75
C THR A 178 -5.55 -13.00 -3.72
N ALA A 179 -6.39 -12.26 -3.01
CA ALA A 179 -7.82 -12.49 -2.91
C ALA A 179 -8.50 -12.55 -4.28
N GLN A 180 -9.38 -13.52 -4.46
CA GLN A 180 -10.18 -13.73 -5.67
C GLN A 180 -11.60 -13.16 -5.47
N PRO A 181 -12.36 -12.92 -6.56
CA PRO A 181 -13.75 -12.51 -6.47
C PRO A 181 -14.55 -13.46 -5.56
N GLY A 182 -15.28 -12.89 -4.60
CA GLY A 182 -16.02 -13.61 -3.57
C GLY A 182 -15.28 -13.77 -2.24
N ASP A 183 -13.96 -13.63 -2.21
CA ASP A 183 -13.18 -13.70 -0.98
C ASP A 183 -13.42 -12.47 -0.09
N ALA A 184 -13.33 -12.66 1.23
CA ALA A 184 -13.51 -11.58 2.21
C ALA A 184 -12.56 -10.39 1.98
N PHE A 185 -11.30 -10.70 1.64
CA PHE A 185 -10.24 -9.72 1.40
C PHE A 185 -10.24 -9.13 -0.01
N TYR A 186 -11.14 -9.55 -0.91
CA TYR A 186 -11.22 -9.00 -2.25
C TYR A 186 -11.57 -7.52 -2.22
N SER A 187 -10.77 -6.70 -2.91
CA SER A 187 -10.82 -5.24 -2.84
C SER A 187 -10.33 -4.61 -4.14
N ARG A 188 -10.42 -3.28 -4.24
CA ARG A 188 -9.84 -2.47 -5.33
C ARG A 188 -8.38 -2.86 -5.61
N LEU A 189 -7.58 -3.04 -4.56
CA LEU A 189 -6.18 -3.47 -4.67
C LEU A 189 -6.04 -4.81 -5.39
N SER A 190 -6.90 -5.78 -5.07
CA SER A 190 -6.91 -7.12 -5.67
C SER A 190 -7.22 -7.03 -7.17
N ALA A 191 -8.33 -6.37 -7.52
CA ALA A 191 -8.76 -6.21 -8.90
C ALA A 191 -7.73 -5.43 -9.75
N ASN A 192 -7.16 -4.37 -9.19
CA ASN A 192 -6.09 -3.60 -9.84
C ASN A 192 -4.85 -4.46 -10.09
N VAL A 193 -4.19 -4.96 -9.04
CA VAL A 193 -2.91 -5.65 -9.22
C VAL A 193 -3.05 -6.86 -10.15
N GLN A 194 -4.17 -7.59 -10.06
CA GLN A 194 -4.41 -8.77 -10.89
C GLN A 194 -4.76 -8.44 -12.34
N MET A 195 -5.22 -7.22 -12.64
CA MET A 195 -5.41 -6.75 -14.02
C MET A 195 -4.07 -6.70 -14.76
N TRP A 196 -3.02 -6.15 -14.13
CA TRP A 196 -1.70 -5.97 -14.77
C TRP A 196 -0.68 -7.08 -14.47
N SER A 197 -0.94 -7.98 -13.52
CA SER A 197 0.03 -8.99 -13.10
C SER A 197 -0.62 -10.29 -12.65
N LYS A 198 0.16 -11.38 -12.66
CA LYS A 198 -0.17 -12.62 -11.95
C LYS A 198 0.41 -12.53 -10.55
N VAL A 199 -0.46 -12.68 -9.55
CA VAL A 199 -0.08 -12.62 -8.13
C VAL A 199 -0.18 -14.01 -7.53
N THR A 200 0.87 -14.48 -6.86
CA THR A 200 0.92 -15.80 -6.22
C THR A 200 1.38 -15.66 -4.79
N HIS A 201 0.61 -16.18 -3.83
CA HIS A 201 1.07 -16.32 -2.45
C HIS A 201 2.14 -17.41 -2.38
N VAL A 202 3.34 -17.08 -1.91
CA VAL A 202 4.48 -18.00 -1.88
C VAL A 202 4.56 -18.75 -0.56
N MET A 203 4.62 -18.03 0.56
CA MET A 203 4.71 -18.63 1.89
C MET A 203 4.34 -17.63 3.00
N LYS A 204 3.86 -18.15 4.13
CA LYS A 204 3.65 -17.37 5.36
C LYS A 204 4.96 -17.29 6.13
N VAL A 205 5.21 -16.16 6.79
CA VAL A 205 6.43 -15.93 7.58
C VAL A 205 6.04 -15.46 8.97
N GLY A 206 6.42 -16.28 9.96
CA GLY A 206 6.19 -16.04 11.38
C GLY A 206 6.83 -14.74 11.88
N LYS A 207 6.18 -13.97 12.75
CA LYS A 207 6.78 -12.77 13.38
C LYS A 207 8.09 -13.03 14.14
N GLY A 208 8.30 -14.26 14.62
CA GLY A 208 9.55 -14.68 15.28
C GLY A 208 10.78 -14.74 14.36
N ASN A 209 10.60 -14.61 13.05
CA ASN A 209 11.68 -14.59 12.06
C ASN A 209 12.32 -13.19 11.90
N PHE A 210 11.91 -12.21 12.69
CA PHE A 210 12.33 -10.82 12.57
C PHE A 210 12.96 -10.28 13.85
N LYS A 211 13.83 -9.27 13.69
CA LYS A 211 14.39 -8.51 14.80
C LYS A 211 14.36 -7.00 14.53
N PRO A 212 13.65 -6.20 15.36
CA PRO A 212 12.65 -6.62 16.33
C PRO A 212 11.45 -7.32 15.66
N PRO A 213 10.70 -8.18 16.38
CA PRO A 213 9.52 -8.82 15.81
C PRO A 213 8.42 -7.79 15.49
N PRO A 214 7.73 -7.91 14.34
CA PRO A 214 6.53 -7.12 14.05
C PRO A 214 5.35 -7.58 14.92
N GLN A 215 4.30 -6.76 14.95
CA GLN A 215 3.07 -7.08 15.69
C GLN A 215 2.16 -8.08 14.97
N VAL A 216 2.33 -8.18 13.65
CA VAL A 216 1.51 -9.01 12.77
C VAL A 216 2.36 -10.03 12.03
N GLU A 217 1.71 -11.07 11.54
CA GLU A 217 2.34 -12.06 10.67
C GLU A 217 2.68 -11.47 9.30
N SER A 218 3.65 -12.07 8.62
CA SER A 218 4.06 -11.69 7.26
C SER A 218 3.74 -12.77 6.24
N ALA A 219 3.77 -12.41 4.97
CA ALA A 219 3.73 -13.36 3.87
C ALA A 219 4.57 -12.86 2.69
N VAL A 220 5.17 -13.80 1.97
CA VAL A 220 5.89 -13.55 0.72
C VAL A 220 4.93 -13.75 -0.45
N VAL A 221 4.92 -12.79 -1.35
CA VAL A 221 4.10 -12.77 -2.56
C VAL A 221 5.00 -12.63 -3.77
N LYS A 222 4.70 -13.39 -4.81
CA LYS A 222 5.32 -13.25 -6.13
C LYS A 222 4.35 -12.50 -7.05
N ILE A 223 4.83 -11.43 -7.67
CA ILE A 223 4.09 -10.61 -8.64
C ILE A 223 4.81 -10.69 -9.98
N GLU A 224 4.12 -11.16 -11.01
CA GLU A 224 4.64 -11.34 -12.36
C GLU A 224 3.84 -10.46 -13.31
N PRO A 225 4.35 -9.28 -13.72
CA PRO A 225 3.67 -8.40 -14.67
C PRO A 225 3.30 -9.14 -15.96
N LYS A 226 2.08 -8.93 -16.46
CA LYS A 226 1.60 -9.56 -17.70
C LYS A 226 2.34 -8.97 -18.90
N PHE A 227 2.73 -9.83 -19.83
CA PHE A 227 3.33 -9.46 -21.12
C PHE A 227 2.62 -10.20 -22.26
N PRO A 228 2.10 -9.50 -23.30
CA PRO A 228 2.05 -8.04 -23.43
C PRO A 228 1.18 -7.40 -22.34
N ARG A 229 1.41 -6.11 -22.07
CA ARG A 229 0.57 -5.37 -21.11
C ARG A 229 -0.85 -5.23 -21.66
N PRO A 230 -1.89 -5.34 -20.82
CA PRO A 230 -3.25 -5.05 -21.24
C PRO A 230 -3.37 -3.63 -21.81
N THR A 231 -4.05 -3.49 -22.95
CA THR A 231 -4.28 -2.20 -23.63
C THR A 231 -5.51 -1.50 -23.06
N VAL A 232 -5.48 -1.22 -21.76
CA VAL A 232 -6.56 -0.54 -21.03
C VAL A 232 -5.96 0.66 -20.31
N SER A 233 -6.63 1.81 -20.39
CA SER A 233 -6.21 3.01 -19.65
C SER A 233 -6.26 2.74 -18.15
N TYR A 234 -5.14 2.97 -17.47
CA TYR A 234 -5.05 2.78 -16.02
C TYR A 234 -5.99 3.73 -15.28
N ASP A 235 -6.04 5.00 -15.68
CA ASP A 235 -6.85 6.01 -15.01
C ASP A 235 -8.35 5.72 -15.16
N GLU A 236 -8.79 5.26 -16.33
CA GLU A 236 -10.18 4.83 -16.56
C GLU A 236 -10.55 3.61 -15.72
N TRP A 237 -9.68 2.59 -15.75
CA TRP A 237 -9.88 1.37 -15.00
C TRP A 237 -9.93 1.63 -13.49
N ASP A 238 -8.95 2.36 -12.95
CA ASP A 238 -8.89 2.68 -11.53
C ASP A 238 -10.05 3.61 -11.13
N GLY A 239 -10.40 4.59 -11.97
CA GLY A 239 -11.54 5.49 -11.76
C GLY A 239 -12.86 4.72 -11.59
N MET A 240 -13.13 3.76 -12.48
CA MET A 240 -14.29 2.88 -12.38
C MET A 240 -14.24 1.99 -11.14
N LEU A 241 -13.08 1.36 -10.86
CA LEU A 241 -12.94 0.50 -9.69
C LEU A 241 -13.12 1.28 -8.38
N ARG A 242 -12.66 2.53 -8.30
CA ARG A 242 -12.88 3.39 -7.13
C ARG A 242 -14.36 3.55 -6.84
N ILE A 243 -15.18 3.80 -7.87
CA ILE A 243 -16.65 3.87 -7.74
C ILE A 243 -17.21 2.53 -7.26
N LEU A 244 -16.90 1.44 -7.97
CA LEU A 244 -17.45 0.11 -7.71
C LEU A 244 -17.14 -0.40 -6.29
N PHE A 245 -15.95 -0.10 -5.78
CA PHE A 245 -15.50 -0.57 -4.46
C PHE A 245 -15.85 0.36 -3.30
N ILE A 246 -16.50 1.52 -3.52
CA ILE A 246 -17.05 2.36 -2.43
C ILE A 246 -17.91 1.50 -1.49
N ARG A 247 -18.85 0.72 -2.07
CA ARG A 247 -19.71 -0.21 -1.34
C ARG A 247 -19.71 -1.57 -2.01
N LYS A 248 -18.58 -2.28 -1.93
CA LYS A 248 -18.35 -3.56 -2.64
C LYS A 248 -19.43 -4.65 -2.46
N ASN A 249 -20.20 -4.58 -1.37
CA ASN A 249 -21.27 -5.53 -1.02
C ASN A 249 -22.69 -5.06 -1.42
N LYS A 250 -22.83 -3.84 -1.95
CA LYS A 250 -24.09 -3.35 -2.54
C LYS A 250 -24.11 -3.65 -4.04
N THR A 251 -25.31 -3.60 -4.63
CA THR A 251 -25.46 -3.83 -6.07
C THR A 251 -24.78 -2.72 -6.86
N ILE A 252 -24.26 -3.04 -8.04
CA ILE A 252 -23.59 -2.08 -8.92
C ILE A 252 -24.55 -0.94 -9.26
N SER A 253 -25.82 -1.24 -9.55
CA SER A 253 -26.87 -0.22 -9.75
C SER A 253 -27.00 0.73 -8.56
N ALA A 254 -26.99 0.23 -7.32
CA ALA A 254 -27.08 1.09 -6.13
C ALA A 254 -25.82 1.94 -5.89
N VAL A 255 -24.66 1.47 -6.36
CA VAL A 255 -23.41 2.25 -6.31
C VAL A 255 -23.45 3.38 -7.33
N PHE A 256 -23.82 3.08 -8.58
CA PHE A 256 -23.97 4.09 -9.62
C PHE A 256 -25.12 5.07 -9.33
N GLY A 257 -26.13 4.68 -8.58
CA GLY A 257 -27.23 5.55 -8.16
C GLY A 257 -26.84 6.64 -7.15
N LEU A 258 -25.64 6.59 -6.55
CA LEU A 258 -25.16 7.62 -5.64
C LEU A 258 -25.12 8.99 -6.33
N SER A 259 -25.64 10.03 -5.67
CA SER A 259 -25.72 11.38 -6.23
C SER A 259 -24.37 11.96 -6.63
N THR A 260 -23.33 11.68 -5.85
CA THR A 260 -21.94 12.07 -6.13
C THR A 260 -21.36 11.37 -7.35
N VAL A 261 -21.65 10.08 -7.52
CA VAL A 261 -21.25 9.32 -8.71
C VAL A 261 -21.97 9.86 -9.94
N GLN A 262 -23.28 10.08 -9.84
CA GLN A 262 -24.07 10.66 -10.94
C GLN A 262 -23.54 12.03 -11.37
N ALA A 263 -23.20 12.91 -10.43
CA ALA A 263 -22.63 14.22 -10.73
C ALA A 263 -21.23 14.12 -11.37
N LEU A 264 -20.39 13.17 -10.93
CA LEU A 264 -19.09 12.92 -11.56
C LEU A 264 -19.26 12.47 -13.01
N LEU A 265 -20.14 11.49 -13.26
CA LEU A 265 -20.38 10.98 -14.62
C LEU A 265 -21.01 12.04 -15.52
N GLU A 266 -21.92 12.85 -14.99
CA GLU A 266 -22.50 13.99 -15.70
C GLU A 266 -21.41 14.97 -16.16
N ARG A 267 -20.49 15.32 -15.26
CA ARG A 267 -19.38 16.22 -15.56
C ARG A 267 -18.46 15.63 -16.64
N ASN A 268 -18.03 14.38 -16.47
CA ASN A 268 -17.13 13.74 -17.42
C ASN A 268 -17.80 13.58 -18.80
N TYR A 269 -19.10 13.25 -18.84
CA TYR A 269 -19.86 13.16 -20.08
C TYR A 269 -19.98 14.51 -20.79
N ARG A 270 -20.19 15.63 -20.06
CA ARG A 270 -20.14 16.98 -20.67
C ARG A 270 -18.79 17.26 -21.33
N THR A 271 -17.70 16.96 -20.62
CA THR A 271 -16.34 17.14 -21.15
C THR A 271 -16.12 16.31 -22.40
N TRP A 272 -16.56 15.04 -22.40
CA TRP A 272 -16.48 14.17 -23.56
C TRP A 272 -17.29 14.70 -24.75
N CYS A 273 -18.53 15.15 -24.54
CA CYS A 273 -19.33 15.77 -25.60
C CYS A 273 -18.65 17.00 -26.19
N ALA A 274 -18.10 17.88 -25.35
CA ALA A 274 -17.37 19.07 -25.79
C ALA A 274 -16.11 18.73 -26.60
N GLN A 275 -15.39 17.67 -26.24
CA GLN A 275 -14.21 17.21 -26.97
C GLN A 275 -14.53 16.54 -28.32
N ASN A 276 -15.75 16.03 -28.49
CA ASN A 276 -16.19 15.31 -29.69
C ASN A 276 -17.18 16.14 -30.52
N ASP A 277 -17.30 17.45 -30.25
CA ASP A 277 -18.21 18.37 -30.92
C ASP A 277 -19.67 17.88 -30.97
N ILE A 278 -20.12 17.19 -29.91
CA ILE A 278 -21.49 16.69 -29.77
C ILE A 278 -22.33 17.81 -29.14
N PRO A 279 -23.29 18.40 -29.86
CA PRO A 279 -24.15 19.45 -29.31
C PRO A 279 -24.96 18.92 -28.13
N LEU A 280 -24.88 19.61 -27.01
CA LEU A 280 -25.76 19.35 -25.87
C LEU A 280 -27.05 20.15 -26.05
N GLU A 281 -28.05 19.57 -26.71
CA GLU A 281 -29.39 20.18 -26.83
C GLU A 281 -30.19 20.11 -25.51
N LEU A 282 -29.58 20.39 -24.35
CA LEU A 282 -30.24 20.29 -23.05
C LEU A 282 -29.80 21.34 -22.02
N ASP A 283 -29.39 22.52 -22.49
CA ASP A 283 -29.49 23.74 -21.68
C ASP A 283 -30.74 24.51 -22.14
N ASP A 284 -31.91 24.10 -21.63
CA ASP A 284 -32.92 25.13 -21.39
C ASP A 284 -32.30 26.05 -20.35
N ALA A 285 -32.01 27.27 -20.79
CA ALA A 285 -31.53 28.36 -19.98
C ALA A 285 -32.24 28.41 -18.62
N ALA A 286 -31.57 29.03 -17.65
CA ALA A 286 -32.24 29.55 -16.46
C ALA A 286 -33.54 30.27 -16.85
N ALA A 287 -34.66 29.56 -16.80
CA ALA A 287 -35.98 30.13 -16.84
C ALA A 287 -36.37 30.29 -15.38
N ASP A 288 -36.24 31.53 -14.91
CA ASP A 288 -37.16 32.05 -13.90
C ASP A 288 -38.58 31.70 -14.36
N ASN A 289 -39.12 30.62 -13.82
CA ASN A 289 -40.53 30.32 -13.93
C ASN A 289 -40.95 29.63 -12.63
N ASP A 290 -41.58 30.44 -11.77
CA ASP A 290 -42.59 29.98 -10.82
C ASP A 290 -43.60 29.12 -11.60
N GLY A 291 -43.43 27.81 -11.52
CA GLY A 291 -44.18 26.88 -12.36
C GLY A 291 -44.08 25.48 -11.80
N ASP A 292 -44.96 25.22 -10.84
CA ASP A 292 -45.31 23.93 -10.24
C ASP A 292 -44.94 22.73 -11.13
N THR A 293 -43.75 22.18 -10.88
CA THR A 293 -43.29 20.92 -11.48
C THR A 293 -43.05 19.96 -10.33
N ALA A 294 -43.75 18.82 -10.38
CA ALA A 294 -43.79 17.82 -9.34
C ALA A 294 -42.39 17.54 -8.76
N MET A 295 -42.20 17.99 -7.52
CA MET A 295 -41.03 17.70 -6.72
C MET A 295 -40.97 16.19 -6.50
N VAL A 296 -40.07 15.50 -7.19
CA VAL A 296 -39.69 14.15 -6.75
C VAL A 296 -38.89 14.35 -5.47
N GLU A 297 -39.54 14.09 -4.32
CA GLU A 297 -38.88 13.98 -3.03
C GLU A 297 -37.94 12.77 -3.03
N ASP A 298 -36.74 12.97 -3.54
CA ASP A 298 -35.57 12.26 -3.05
C ASP A 298 -34.75 13.28 -2.25
N SER A 299 -35.18 13.53 -1.02
CA SER A 299 -34.36 14.19 -0.02
C SER A 299 -33.23 13.25 0.38
N VAL A 300 -32.25 13.06 -0.50
CA VAL A 300 -30.98 12.46 -0.11
C VAL A 300 -30.27 13.51 0.72
N SER A 301 -30.38 13.34 2.03
CA SER A 301 -29.75 14.22 3.00
C SER A 301 -28.23 14.17 2.79
N GLY A 302 -27.52 15.23 3.19
CA GLY A 302 -26.05 15.19 3.20
C GLY A 302 -25.49 14.08 4.11
N ALA A 303 -26.35 13.48 4.96
CA ALA A 303 -26.01 12.31 5.76
C ALA A 303 -25.91 11.05 4.90
N ASP A 304 -26.80 10.83 3.93
CA ASP A 304 -26.78 9.64 3.05
C ASP A 304 -25.55 9.62 2.10
N ILE A 305 -25.04 10.81 1.73
CA ILE A 305 -23.81 10.98 0.93
C ILE A 305 -22.56 10.61 1.73
N MET A 306 -22.54 10.92 3.04
CA MET A 306 -21.42 10.55 3.92
C MET A 306 -21.55 9.11 4.45
N GLU A 307 -22.75 8.60 4.66
CA GLU A 307 -22.99 7.21 5.08
C GLU A 307 -22.44 6.21 4.04
N GLY A 308 -22.49 6.56 2.75
CA GLY A 308 -21.91 5.75 1.68
C GLY A 308 -20.38 5.78 1.58
N LEU A 309 -19.72 6.77 2.20
CA LEU A 309 -18.27 7.00 2.17
C LEU A 309 -17.61 6.72 3.53
N GLU A 310 -18.39 6.34 4.53
CA GLU A 310 -17.89 6.12 5.88
C GLU A 310 -16.89 4.95 5.88
N GLY A 311 -15.66 5.23 6.31
CA GLY A 311 -14.56 4.26 6.29
C GLY A 311 -13.87 4.08 4.93
N VAL A 312 -14.21 4.86 3.91
CA VAL A 312 -13.46 4.94 2.65
C VAL A 312 -12.29 5.91 2.81
N ASP A 313 -11.08 5.47 2.47
CA ASP A 313 -9.90 6.32 2.47
C ASP A 313 -10.09 7.48 1.45
N PRO A 314 -9.89 8.75 1.82
CA PRO A 314 -9.95 9.86 0.88
C PRO A 314 -9.10 9.65 -0.38
N ASP A 315 -7.94 9.01 -0.24
CA ASP A 315 -7.03 8.70 -1.36
C ASP A 315 -7.56 7.57 -2.26
N ASP A 316 -8.64 6.87 -1.84
CA ASP A 316 -9.36 5.85 -2.60
C ASP A 316 -10.62 6.39 -3.32
N LEU A 317 -10.96 7.68 -3.16
CA LEU A 317 -12.07 8.30 -3.89
C LEU A 317 -11.72 8.57 -5.37
N PRO A 318 -12.69 8.55 -6.29
CA PRO A 318 -12.46 8.93 -7.69
C PRO A 318 -11.87 10.34 -7.84
N ARG A 319 -11.12 10.60 -8.92
CA ARG A 319 -10.66 11.97 -9.21
C ARG A 319 -11.86 12.89 -9.43
N GLY A 320 -11.78 14.12 -8.92
CA GLY A 320 -12.88 15.09 -8.97
C GLY A 320 -14.02 14.88 -7.97
N PHE A 321 -14.02 13.78 -7.21
CA PHE A 321 -15.06 13.53 -6.21
C PHE A 321 -15.08 14.60 -5.09
N HIS A 322 -13.91 15.10 -4.70
CA HIS A 322 -13.79 16.20 -3.73
C HIS A 322 -14.38 17.52 -4.24
N GLU A 323 -14.19 17.82 -5.53
CA GLU A 323 -14.76 19.01 -6.17
C GLU A 323 -16.29 18.92 -6.19
N VAL A 324 -16.82 17.77 -6.62
CA VAL A 324 -18.26 17.48 -6.61
C VAL A 324 -18.86 17.59 -5.20
N LEU A 325 -18.16 17.07 -4.17
CA LEU A 325 -18.58 17.20 -2.77
C LEU A 325 -18.55 18.65 -2.27
N ALA A 326 -17.53 19.42 -2.66
CA ALA A 326 -17.41 20.83 -2.30
C ALA A 326 -18.51 21.69 -2.95
N GLU A 327 -18.78 21.48 -4.24
CA GLU A 327 -19.86 22.10 -5.00
C GLU A 327 -21.24 21.78 -4.41
N SER A 328 -21.46 20.52 -4.02
CA SER A 328 -22.71 20.10 -3.38
C SER A 328 -22.92 20.79 -2.03
N ARG A 329 -21.86 20.99 -1.24
CA ARG A 329 -21.91 21.69 0.06
C ARG A 329 -22.14 23.20 -0.10
N SER A 330 -21.56 23.83 -1.13
CA SER A 330 -21.72 25.27 -1.38
C SER A 330 -23.12 25.61 -1.91
N ALA A 331 -23.68 24.79 -2.81
CA ALA A 331 -25.05 24.93 -3.31
C ALA A 331 -26.10 24.87 -2.19
N LYS A 332 -25.88 24.00 -1.19
CA LYS A 332 -26.76 23.89 0.00
C LYS A 332 -26.70 25.12 0.89
N LYS A 333 -25.53 25.74 1.08
CA LYS A 333 -25.39 27.00 1.84
C LYS A 333 -26.11 28.18 1.18
N GLN A 334 -26.25 28.14 -0.14
CA GLN A 334 -26.93 29.18 -0.92
C GLN A 334 -28.44 28.93 -1.13
N GLY A 335 -29.01 27.86 -0.54
CA GLY A 335 -30.45 27.55 -0.65
C GLY A 335 -30.91 27.16 -2.07
N LYS A 336 -29.99 27.01 -3.04
CA LYS A 336 -30.32 26.62 -4.41
C LYS A 336 -30.48 25.10 -4.49
N ARG A 337 -31.74 24.62 -4.46
CA ARG A 337 -32.08 23.28 -4.95
C ARG A 337 -32.03 23.29 -6.47
N LYS A 338 -31.01 22.66 -7.08
CA LYS A 338 -30.97 22.48 -8.53
C LYS A 338 -31.95 21.38 -8.92
N SER A 339 -32.94 21.72 -9.76
CA SER A 339 -33.69 20.72 -10.53
C SER A 339 -32.69 19.85 -11.30
N ARG A 340 -32.86 18.52 -11.27
CA ARG A 340 -32.05 17.60 -12.10
C ARG A 340 -32.48 17.83 -13.55
N GLY A 341 -31.77 18.68 -14.26
CA GLY A 341 -32.08 19.03 -15.64
C GLY A 341 -32.12 17.81 -16.58
N LYS A 342 -32.74 17.98 -17.75
CA LYS A 342 -32.91 16.92 -18.77
C LYS A 342 -31.59 16.20 -19.08
N PHE A 343 -30.47 16.92 -19.05
CA PHE A 343 -29.12 16.34 -19.22
C PHE A 343 -28.74 15.29 -18.16
N ALA A 344 -29.05 15.55 -16.89
CA ALA A 344 -28.78 14.60 -15.80
C ALA A 344 -29.67 13.35 -15.89
N GLU A 345 -30.84 13.46 -16.52
CA GLU A 345 -31.71 12.32 -16.82
C GLU A 345 -31.17 11.49 -18.00
N LEU A 346 -30.66 12.15 -19.05
CA LEU A 346 -29.99 11.49 -20.17
C LEU A 346 -28.81 10.62 -19.70
N VAL A 347 -27.91 11.18 -18.87
CA VAL A 347 -26.76 10.44 -18.34
C VAL A 347 -27.21 9.26 -17.48
N ARG A 348 -28.22 9.45 -16.61
CA ARG A 348 -28.81 8.36 -15.82
C ARG A 348 -29.39 7.25 -16.69
N SER A 349 -30.09 7.60 -17.76
CA SER A 349 -30.67 6.64 -18.71
C SER A 349 -29.58 5.83 -19.41
N LYS A 350 -28.50 6.49 -19.88
CA LYS A 350 -27.33 5.81 -20.45
C LYS A 350 -26.68 4.84 -19.47
N VAL A 351 -26.43 5.28 -18.23
CA VAL A 351 -25.88 4.41 -17.19
C VAL A 351 -26.78 3.18 -16.97
N LYS A 352 -28.10 3.37 -16.90
CA LYS A 352 -29.04 2.26 -16.75
C LYS A 352 -28.99 1.29 -17.94
N SER A 353 -28.98 1.81 -19.18
CA SER A 353 -28.87 0.98 -20.39
C SER A 353 -27.62 0.11 -20.37
N VAL A 354 -26.46 0.70 -20.04
CA VAL A 354 -25.19 -0.04 -19.93
C VAL A 354 -25.26 -1.15 -18.88
N LEU A 355 -25.87 -0.87 -17.72
CA LEU A 355 -25.99 -1.85 -16.64
C LEU A 355 -26.95 -3.01 -16.98
N ASP A 356 -28.00 -2.72 -17.75
CA ASP A 356 -28.97 -3.70 -18.22
C ASP A 356 -28.37 -4.56 -19.36
N GLU A 357 -27.66 -3.93 -20.32
CA GLU A 357 -26.98 -4.61 -21.44
C GLU A 357 -25.87 -5.56 -20.98
N THR A 358 -25.17 -5.20 -19.90
CA THR A 358 -24.07 -6.02 -19.35
C THR A 358 -24.54 -7.09 -18.37
N ASP A 359 -25.82 -7.10 -17.97
CA ASP A 359 -26.38 -7.93 -16.88
C ASP A 359 -25.61 -7.79 -15.56
N LEU A 360 -25.04 -6.60 -15.30
CA LEU A 360 -24.26 -6.32 -14.09
C LEU A 360 -25.02 -5.51 -13.05
N ALA A 361 -26.20 -4.98 -13.38
CA ALA A 361 -27.00 -4.12 -12.50
C ALA A 361 -27.21 -4.70 -11.09
N SER A 362 -27.58 -5.98 -11.00
CA SER A 362 -27.88 -6.66 -9.74
C SER A 362 -26.66 -7.34 -9.08
N ARG A 363 -25.52 -7.40 -9.78
CA ARG A 363 -24.27 -7.95 -9.26
C ARG A 363 -23.59 -7.00 -8.29
N ARG A 364 -22.61 -7.53 -7.55
CA ARG A 364 -21.84 -6.81 -6.52
C ARG A 364 -20.37 -6.87 -6.89
N ALA A 365 -19.66 -5.75 -6.80
CA ALA A 365 -18.24 -5.67 -7.14
C ALA A 365 -17.39 -6.71 -6.40
N ALA A 366 -17.76 -7.05 -5.16
CA ALA A 366 -17.08 -8.10 -4.38
C ALA A 366 -17.07 -9.49 -5.04
N LYS A 367 -17.94 -9.76 -6.02
CA LYS A 367 -18.07 -11.03 -6.74
C LYS A 367 -17.83 -10.90 -8.24
N CYS A 368 -17.41 -9.72 -8.71
CA CYS A 368 -17.11 -9.49 -10.11
C CYS A 368 -15.62 -9.73 -10.38
N ASP A 369 -15.34 -10.39 -11.49
CA ASP A 369 -13.98 -10.66 -11.95
C ASP A 369 -13.47 -9.58 -12.93
N GLN A 370 -12.29 -9.80 -13.50
CA GLN A 370 -11.69 -8.87 -14.47
C GLN A 370 -12.51 -8.77 -15.76
N GLY A 371 -13.13 -9.86 -16.21
CA GLY A 371 -13.94 -9.89 -17.42
C GLY A 371 -15.21 -9.05 -17.25
N ASP A 372 -15.87 -9.18 -16.09
CA ASP A 372 -17.03 -8.37 -15.73
C ASP A 372 -16.69 -6.86 -15.77
N PHE A 373 -15.59 -6.47 -15.14
CA PHE A 373 -15.17 -5.06 -15.12
C PHE A 373 -14.76 -4.56 -16.51
N LEU A 374 -14.07 -5.37 -17.32
CA LEU A 374 -13.71 -4.99 -18.68
C LEU A 374 -14.94 -4.80 -19.57
N ASN A 375 -15.92 -5.70 -19.47
CA ASN A 375 -17.18 -5.57 -20.21
C ASN A 375 -17.94 -4.30 -19.80
N LEU A 376 -17.98 -4.01 -18.50
CA LEU A 376 -18.60 -2.81 -17.97
C LEU A 376 -17.91 -1.53 -18.47
N LEU A 377 -16.58 -1.47 -18.36
CA LEU A 377 -15.79 -0.32 -18.80
C LEU A 377 -15.93 -0.08 -20.30
N TYR A 378 -15.83 -1.15 -21.10
CA TYR A 378 -16.02 -1.07 -22.55
C TYR A 378 -17.40 -0.52 -22.91
N SER A 379 -18.46 -1.01 -22.25
CA SER A 379 -19.84 -0.60 -22.52
C SER A 379 -20.09 0.86 -22.11
N PHE A 380 -19.51 1.33 -21.01
CA PHE A 380 -19.56 2.75 -20.64
C PHE A 380 -18.82 3.64 -21.66
N ASN A 381 -17.60 3.26 -22.04
CA ASN A 381 -16.80 4.03 -23.00
C ASN A 381 -17.49 4.13 -24.37
N LYS A 382 -18.18 3.06 -24.79
CA LYS A 382 -18.98 3.03 -26.02
C LYS A 382 -20.13 4.06 -25.99
N GLU A 383 -20.72 4.30 -24.82
CA GLU A 383 -21.78 5.29 -24.62
C GLU A 383 -21.25 6.72 -24.35
N GLY A 384 -19.92 6.90 -24.40
CA GLY A 384 -19.25 8.18 -24.13
C GLY A 384 -19.05 8.50 -22.64
N ILE A 385 -19.33 7.55 -21.75
CA ILE A 385 -19.16 7.72 -20.30
C ILE A 385 -17.75 7.27 -19.91
N HIS A 386 -16.98 8.20 -19.34
CA HIS A 386 -15.59 8.00 -18.92
C HIS A 386 -15.41 8.30 -17.43
N PHE A 387 -14.41 7.69 -16.82
CA PHE A 387 -14.14 7.71 -15.38
C PHE A 387 -12.93 8.56 -14.99
N SER A 388 -12.18 9.09 -15.96
CA SER A 388 -11.01 9.96 -15.72
C SER A 388 -11.04 11.28 -16.47
#